data_AF-A0A7W9BQU5-F1
#
_entry.id   AF-A0A7W9BQU5-F1
#
_cell.length_a   1.000
_cell.length_b   1.000
_cell.length_c   1.000
_cell.angle_alpha   90.00
_cell.angle_beta   90.00
_cell.angle_gamma   90.00
#
_symmetry.space_group_name_H-M   'P 1'
#
loop_
_entity.id
_entity.type
_entity.pdbx_description
1 polymer ?
#
loop_
_entity_poly.entity_id
_entity_poly.type
_entity_poly.pdbx_seq_one_letter_code
_entity_poly.pdbx_strand_id
1 'polypeptide(L)'
;MIFEYRFRRHPILVALAAVLGFGIQCAERLMFSNSLGRPIAIDEPIIFVWSALFTALPLMVLAFQARQHVLPWLAGLGVSLWLAWWWLQKGIAYQRNPDGSGVDMGGAIMMLLAPFAITVACLWLNRWLTRDAANVR
;
A
#
# COMPACT_ATOMS: atom_id res chain seq x y z
N MET A 1 -20.11 -21.90 -15.46
CA MET A 1 -18.65 -22.00 -15.20
C MET A 1 -17.91 -20.65 -15.20
N ILE A 2 -17.88 -19.84 -16.28
CA ILE A 2 -17.08 -18.58 -16.30
C ILE A 2 -17.47 -17.58 -15.17
N PHE A 3 -18.74 -17.54 -14.79
CA PHE A 3 -19.26 -16.64 -13.76
C PHE A 3 -18.82 -17.04 -12.33
N GLU A 4 -18.80 -18.32 -12.01
CA GLU A 4 -18.40 -18.84 -10.69
C GLU A 4 -16.89 -18.66 -10.43
N TYR A 5 -16.06 -18.86 -11.47
CA TYR A 5 -14.63 -18.60 -11.38
C TYR A 5 -14.30 -17.12 -11.16
N ARG A 6 -15.08 -16.20 -11.77
CA ARG A 6 -14.92 -14.75 -11.52
C ARG A 6 -15.27 -14.40 -10.08
N PHE A 7 -16.43 -14.86 -9.59
CA PHE A 7 -16.86 -14.57 -8.21
C PHE A 7 -15.93 -15.15 -7.14
N ARG A 8 -15.28 -16.29 -7.39
CA ARG A 8 -14.29 -16.88 -6.46
C ARG A 8 -12.93 -16.18 -6.49
N ARG A 9 -12.54 -15.57 -7.62
CA ARG A 9 -11.22 -14.95 -7.78
C ARG A 9 -11.12 -13.57 -7.09
N HIS A 10 -12.19 -12.78 -7.11
CA HIS A 10 -12.24 -11.47 -6.43
C HIS A 10 -11.96 -11.54 -4.92
N PRO A 11 -12.62 -12.39 -4.11
CA PRO A 11 -12.38 -12.45 -2.67
C PRO A 11 -10.97 -12.92 -2.32
N ILE A 12 -10.38 -13.84 -3.10
CA ILE A 12 -8.99 -14.30 -2.88
C ILE A 12 -8.01 -13.15 -3.11
N LEU A 13 -8.18 -12.37 -4.17
CA LEU A 13 -7.30 -11.24 -4.47
C LEU A 13 -7.47 -10.09 -3.47
N VAL A 14 -8.70 -9.83 -3.01
CA VAL A 14 -8.96 -8.86 -1.94
C VAL A 14 -8.30 -9.31 -0.63
N ALA A 15 -8.42 -10.60 -0.28
CA ALA A 15 -7.75 -11.17 0.89
C ALA A 15 -6.22 -11.05 0.76
N LEU A 16 -5.66 -11.35 -0.42
CA LEU A 16 -4.23 -11.18 -0.69
C LEU A 16 -3.79 -9.72 -0.52
N ALA A 17 -4.55 -8.76 -1.07
CA ALA A 17 -4.28 -7.34 -0.92
C ALA A 17 -4.28 -6.90 0.56
N ALA A 18 -5.26 -7.37 1.33
CA ALA A 18 -5.32 -7.13 2.77
C ALA A 18 -4.08 -7.69 3.48
N VAL A 19 -3.74 -8.96 3.23
CA VAL A 19 -2.56 -9.61 3.83
C VAL A 19 -1.28 -8.84 3.50
N LEU A 20 -1.12 -8.35 2.28
CA LEU A 20 0.03 -7.53 1.89
C LEU A 20 0.05 -6.19 2.64
N GLY A 21 -1.07 -5.48 2.74
CA GLY A 21 -1.15 -4.22 3.48
C GLY A 21 -0.83 -4.38 4.97
N PHE A 22 -1.41 -5.39 5.62
CA PHE A 22 -1.09 -5.72 7.01
C PHE A 22 0.37 -6.18 7.18
N GLY A 23 0.90 -6.96 6.24
CA GLY A 23 2.29 -7.40 6.25
C GLY A 23 3.28 -6.24 6.19
N ILE A 24 3.02 -5.25 5.32
CA ILE A 24 3.86 -4.05 5.20
C ILE A 24 3.84 -3.24 6.50
N GLN A 25 2.65 -2.99 7.07
CA GLN A 25 2.52 -2.23 8.31
C GLN A 25 3.15 -2.95 9.52
N CYS A 26 3.02 -4.27 9.61
CA CYS A 26 3.72 -5.09 10.60
C CYS A 26 5.24 -4.96 10.45
N ALA A 27 5.74 -5.12 9.22
CA ALA A 27 7.17 -5.01 8.94
C ALA A 27 7.70 -3.61 9.29
N GLU A 28 6.97 -2.54 8.96
CA GLU A 28 7.33 -1.17 9.31
C GLU A 28 7.47 -0.99 10.83
N ARG A 29 6.49 -1.44 11.62
CA ARG A 29 6.54 -1.35 13.09
C ARG A 29 7.70 -2.15 13.68
N LEU A 30 7.94 -3.36 13.18
CA LEU A 30 9.05 -4.21 13.62
C LEU A 30 10.40 -3.56 13.31
N MET A 31 10.56 -3.05 12.09
CA MET A 31 11.80 -2.38 11.67
C MET A 31 12.04 -1.09 12.46
N PHE A 32 10.98 -0.29 12.68
CA PHE A 32 11.06 0.93 13.49
C PHE A 32 11.49 0.62 14.93
N SER A 33 10.79 -0.30 15.59
CA SER A 33 11.09 -0.77 16.95
C SER A 33 12.52 -1.29 17.07
N ASN A 34 12.94 -2.17 16.16
CA ASN A 34 14.28 -2.74 16.13
C ASN A 34 15.36 -1.66 15.92
N SER A 35 15.12 -0.72 15.00
CA SER A 35 16.08 0.35 14.70
C SER A 35 16.31 1.34 15.84
N LEU A 36 15.34 1.47 16.76
CA LEU A 36 15.40 2.38 17.90
C LEU A 36 15.67 1.65 19.23
N GLY A 37 15.74 0.31 19.22
CA GLY A 37 15.88 -0.50 20.44
C GLY A 37 14.70 -0.33 21.41
N ARG A 38 13.50 -0.01 20.89
CA ARG A 38 12.30 0.26 21.70
C ARG A 38 11.31 -0.90 21.56
N PRO A 39 10.42 -1.13 22.55
CA PRO A 39 9.35 -2.10 22.40
C PRO A 39 8.44 -1.75 21.22
N ILE A 40 7.81 -2.77 20.63
CA ILE A 40 6.85 -2.59 19.54
C ILE A 40 5.63 -1.86 20.10
N ALA A 41 5.28 -0.72 19.52
CA ALA A 41 4.08 0.03 19.88
C ALA A 41 2.81 -0.73 19.44
N ILE A 42 1.94 -1.08 20.40
CA ILE A 42 0.68 -1.84 20.20
C ILE A 42 -0.54 -1.06 20.74
N ASP A 43 -0.30 0.08 21.34
CA ASP A 43 -1.25 0.98 21.98
C ASP A 43 -2.22 1.66 20.99
N GLU A 44 -1.88 1.66 19.70
CA GLU A 44 -2.71 2.27 18.64
C GLU A 44 -3.19 1.25 17.59
N PRO A 45 -4.14 0.35 17.94
CA PRO A 45 -4.62 -0.69 17.02
C PRO A 45 -5.53 -0.11 15.92
N ILE A 46 -6.26 0.97 16.18
CA ILE A 46 -7.15 1.60 15.19
C ILE A 46 -6.31 2.22 14.06
N ILE A 47 -5.26 2.96 14.42
CA ILE A 47 -4.34 3.58 13.45
C ILE A 47 -3.65 2.50 12.63
N PHE A 48 -3.22 1.41 13.26
CA PHE A 48 -2.63 0.26 12.57
C PHE A 48 -3.56 -0.30 11.49
N VAL A 49 -4.82 -0.58 11.83
CA VAL A 49 -5.79 -1.16 10.90
C VAL A 49 -6.05 -0.20 9.74
N TRP A 50 -6.28 1.09 10.00
CA TRP A 50 -6.51 2.06 8.94
C TRP A 50 -5.29 2.21 8.02
N SER A 51 -4.07 2.31 8.56
CA SER A 51 -2.85 2.37 7.75
C SER A 51 -2.67 1.13 6.89
N ALA A 52 -3.00 -0.06 7.41
CA ALA A 52 -2.92 -1.31 6.66
C ALA A 52 -3.94 -1.36 5.51
N LEU A 53 -5.18 -0.95 5.79
CA LEU A 53 -6.23 -0.87 4.77
C LEU A 53 -5.91 0.17 3.70
N PHE A 54 -5.39 1.34 4.08
CA PHE A 54 -4.96 2.35 3.12
C PHE A 54 -3.78 1.88 2.27
N THR A 55 -2.81 1.19 2.87
CA THR A 55 -1.69 0.59 2.12
C THR A 55 -2.18 -0.49 1.15
N ALA A 56 -3.20 -1.26 1.53
CA ALA A 56 -3.81 -2.28 0.68
C ALA A 56 -4.72 -1.71 -0.43
N LEU A 57 -5.18 -0.47 -0.29
CA LEU A 57 -6.23 0.13 -1.13
C LEU A 57 -5.98 0.01 -2.64
N PRO A 58 -4.77 0.33 -3.18
CA PRO A 58 -4.53 0.22 -4.62
C PRO A 58 -4.74 -1.21 -5.14
N LEU A 59 -4.29 -2.21 -4.38
CA LEU A 59 -4.39 -3.62 -4.74
C LEU A 59 -5.82 -4.13 -4.58
N MET A 60 -6.52 -3.72 -3.52
CA MET A 60 -7.94 -4.05 -3.32
C MET A 60 -8.79 -3.52 -4.48
N VAL A 61 -8.57 -2.28 -4.91
CA VAL A 61 -9.34 -1.68 -6.02
C VAL A 61 -9.01 -2.36 -7.36
N LEU A 62 -7.75 -2.72 -7.60
CA LEU A 62 -7.37 -3.53 -8.76
C LEU A 62 -8.01 -4.93 -8.73
N ALA A 63 -8.19 -5.52 -7.55
CA ALA A 63 -8.84 -6.82 -7.39
C ALA A 63 -10.30 -6.84 -7.85
N PHE A 64 -10.98 -5.69 -7.94
CA PHE A 64 -12.34 -5.58 -8.47
C PHE A 64 -12.42 -5.35 -9.99
N GLN A 65 -11.30 -5.12 -10.68
CA GLN A 65 -11.31 -4.91 -12.12
C GLN A 65 -11.64 -6.21 -12.89
N ALA A 66 -12.45 -6.11 -13.94
CA ALA A 66 -12.89 -7.27 -14.74
C ALA A 66 -11.77 -7.90 -15.58
N ARG A 67 -10.77 -7.10 -15.97
CA ARG A 67 -9.51 -7.54 -16.58
C ARG A 67 -8.37 -7.02 -15.72
N GLN A 68 -7.46 -7.92 -15.36
CA GLN A 68 -6.37 -7.65 -14.43
C GLN A 68 -5.07 -8.05 -15.07
N HIS A 69 -4.12 -7.12 -15.05
CA HIS A 69 -2.74 -7.38 -15.42
C HIS A 69 -1.88 -7.47 -14.16
N VAL A 70 -0.80 -8.25 -14.22
CA VAL A 70 0.15 -8.38 -13.11
C VAL A 70 0.95 -7.09 -12.93
N LEU A 71 1.24 -6.37 -14.01
CA LEU A 71 2.07 -5.17 -13.97
C LEU A 71 1.50 -4.03 -13.07
N PRO A 72 0.20 -3.66 -13.14
CA PRO A 72 -0.41 -2.72 -12.20
C PRO A 72 -0.34 -3.14 -10.73
N TRP A 73 -0.42 -4.45 -10.45
CA TRP A 73 -0.27 -4.98 -9.10
C TRP A 73 1.15 -4.79 -8.58
N LEU A 74 2.15 -5.16 -9.39
CA LEU A 74 3.57 -4.98 -9.03
C LEU A 74 3.94 -3.51 -8.88
N ALA A 75 3.43 -2.64 -9.76
CA ALA A 75 3.66 -1.20 -9.67
C ALA A 75 3.05 -0.62 -8.38
N GLY A 76 1.79 -0.98 -8.07
CA GLY A 76 1.12 -0.52 -6.85
C GLY A 76 1.83 -0.98 -5.58
N LEU A 77 2.24 -2.25 -5.54
CA LEU A 77 3.00 -2.81 -4.42
C LEU A 77 4.37 -2.13 -4.30
N GLY A 78 5.10 -1.99 -5.40
CA GLY A 78 6.44 -1.40 -5.42
C GLY A 78 6.45 0.05 -4.94
N VAL A 79 5.53 0.88 -5.44
CA VAL A 79 5.43 2.29 -5.01
C VAL A 79 5.00 2.39 -3.54
N SER A 80 4.07 1.52 -3.09
CA SER A 80 3.64 1.50 -1.69
C SER A 80 4.78 1.11 -0.74
N LEU A 81 5.57 0.09 -1.10
CA LEU A 81 6.76 -0.33 -0.33
C LEU A 81 7.82 0.77 -0.29
N TRP A 82 8.07 1.43 -1.42
CA TRP A 82 9.06 2.50 -1.50
C TRP A 82 8.68 3.70 -0.62
N LEU A 83 7.41 4.11 -0.64
CA LEU A 83 6.91 5.20 0.21
C LEU A 83 6.90 4.82 1.69
N ALA A 84 6.48 3.60 2.03
CA ALA A 84 6.55 3.10 3.40
C ALA A 84 7.99 3.09 3.93
N TRP A 85 8.94 2.64 3.11
CA TRP A 85 10.36 2.68 3.45
C TRP A 85 10.89 4.10 3.65
N TRP A 86 10.57 5.02 2.74
CA TRP A 86 10.96 6.43 2.86
C TRP A 86 10.42 7.07 4.14
N TRP A 87 9.14 6.83 4.45
CA TRP A 87 8.49 7.34 5.66
C TRP A 87 9.09 6.75 6.94
N LEU A 88 9.36 5.44 6.93
CA LEU A 88 10.04 4.77 8.03
C LEU A 88 11.41 5.41 8.32
N GLN A 89 12.23 5.65 7.28
CA GLN A 89 13.54 6.29 7.44
C GLN A 89 13.42 7.69 8.07
N LYS A 90 12.44 8.49 7.63
CA LYS A 90 12.13 9.81 8.20
C LYS A 90 11.76 9.71 9.68
N GLY A 91 10.88 8.77 10.04
CA GLY A 91 10.49 8.54 11.43
C GLY A 91 11.68 8.14 12.31
N ILE A 92 12.55 7.25 11.85
CA ILE A 92 13.74 6.82 12.58
C ILE A 92 14.71 7.99 12.77
N ALA A 93 14.96 8.76 11.72
CA ALA A 93 15.84 9.92 11.78
C ALA A 93 15.34 10.95 12.80
N TYR A 94 14.04 11.26 12.76
CA TYR A 94 13.40 12.19 13.69
C TYR A 94 13.53 11.74 15.16
N GLN A 95 13.37 10.45 15.45
CA GLN A 95 13.50 9.93 16.82
C GLN A 95 14.96 9.89 17.31
N ARG A 96 15.93 9.74 16.41
CA ARG A 96 17.36 9.71 16.77
C ARG A 96 17.93 11.12 16.99
N ASN A 97 17.50 12.08 16.19
CA ASN A 97 17.93 13.47 16.27
C ASN A 97 16.70 14.38 16.35
N PRO A 98 16.08 14.52 17.54
CA PRO A 98 14.98 15.45 17.73
C PRO A 98 15.51 16.88 17.65
N ASP A 99 15.55 17.43 16.44
CA ASP A 99 16.13 18.72 16.08
C ASP A 99 15.17 19.89 16.37
N GLY A 100 14.05 19.65 17.05
CA GLY A 100 13.07 20.66 17.45
C GLY A 100 12.29 21.28 16.27
N SER A 101 12.68 20.95 15.03
CA SER A 101 11.87 21.18 13.84
C SER A 101 10.64 20.28 13.96
N GLY A 102 9.45 20.88 13.98
CA GLY A 102 8.21 20.13 14.20
C GLY A 102 8.05 18.96 13.20
N VAL A 103 7.17 18.02 13.54
CA VAL A 103 6.80 16.89 12.66
C VAL A 103 6.62 17.37 11.21
N ASP A 104 7.20 16.63 10.25
CA ASP A 104 7.08 16.88 8.81
C ASP A 104 5.61 16.68 8.35
N MET A 105 4.79 17.69 8.62
CA MET A 105 3.36 17.72 8.32
C MET A 105 3.10 17.56 6.82
N GLY A 106 4.00 18.10 5.98
CA GLY A 106 3.93 17.92 4.53
C GLY A 106 4.08 16.47 4.14
N GLY A 107 5.10 15.78 4.67
CA GLY A 107 5.29 14.35 4.49
C GLY A 107 4.10 13.52 5.00
N ALA A 108 3.54 13.86 6.17
CA ALA A 108 2.39 13.17 6.72
C ALA A 108 1.14 13.27 5.82
N ILE A 109 0.86 14.47 5.29
CA ILE A 109 -0.25 14.70 4.34
C ILE A 109 -0.01 13.93 3.04
N MET A 110 1.23 13.92 2.54
CA MET A 110 1.57 13.15 1.33
C MET A 110 1.33 11.65 1.56
N MET A 111 1.72 11.10 2.72
CA MET A 111 1.47 9.69 3.05
C MET A 111 -0.01 9.37 3.20
N LEU A 112 -0.82 10.30 3.71
CA LEU A 112 -2.27 10.13 3.79
C LEU A 112 -2.92 10.08 2.40
N LEU A 113 -2.44 10.90 1.46
CA LEU A 113 -3.00 10.99 0.10
C LEU A 113 -2.40 9.96 -0.87
N ALA A 114 -1.21 9.44 -0.60
CA ALA A 114 -0.49 8.51 -1.45
C ALA A 114 -1.31 7.27 -1.86
N PRO A 115 -2.03 6.58 -0.96
CA PRO A 115 -2.91 5.46 -1.32
C PRO A 115 -3.87 5.77 -2.47
N PHE A 116 -4.48 6.96 -2.46
CA PHE A 116 -5.43 7.38 -3.48
C PHE A 116 -4.72 7.67 -4.81
N ALA A 117 -3.60 8.38 -4.77
CA ALA A 117 -2.81 8.69 -5.95
C ALA A 117 -2.28 7.41 -6.63
N ILE A 118 -1.73 6.47 -5.84
CA ILE A 118 -1.27 5.17 -6.33
C ILE A 118 -2.43 4.38 -6.93
N THR A 119 -3.59 4.38 -6.28
CA THR A 119 -4.80 3.71 -6.81
C THR A 119 -5.18 4.23 -8.19
N VAL A 120 -5.22 5.56 -8.36
CA VAL A 120 -5.53 6.20 -9.65
C VAL A 120 -4.50 5.81 -10.72
N ALA A 121 -3.21 5.86 -10.38
CA ALA A 121 -2.13 5.49 -11.31
C ALA A 121 -2.21 4.01 -11.73
N CYS A 122 -2.44 3.11 -10.78
CA CYS A 122 -2.63 1.68 -11.03
C CYS A 122 -3.84 1.40 -11.93
N LEU A 123 -4.97 2.06 -11.68
CA LEU A 123 -6.16 1.93 -12.52
C LEU A 123 -5.94 2.45 -13.93
N TRP A 124 -5.27 3.60 -14.06
CA TRP A 124 -4.90 4.17 -15.34
C TRP A 124 -4.01 3.21 -16.13
N LEU A 125 -2.96 2.67 -15.50
CA LEU A 125 -2.06 1.70 -16.10
C LEU A 125 -2.80 0.42 -16.53
N ASN A 126 -3.68 -0.11 -15.69
CA ASN A 126 -4.48 -1.29 -16.02
C ASN A 126 -5.41 -1.04 -17.23
N ARG A 127 -6.01 0.16 -17.31
CA ARG A 127 -6.85 0.56 -18.45
C ARG A 127 -6.03 0.70 -19.73
N TRP A 128 -4.84 1.30 -19.66
CA TRP A 128 -3.96 1.48 -20.80
C TRP A 128 -3.55 0.13 -21.41
N LEU A 129 -3.05 -0.80 -20.59
CA LEU A 129 -2.70 -2.16 -21.02
C LEU A 129 -3.89 -2.93 -21.61
N THR A 130 -5.10 -2.66 -21.12
CA THR A 130 -6.31 -3.31 -21.63
C THR A 130 -6.74 -2.76 -23.00
N ARG A 131 -6.48 -1.47 -23.28
CA ARG A 131 -6.74 -0.85 -24.58
C ARG A 131 -5.78 -1.37 -25.64
N ASP A 132 -4.50 -1.45 -25.32
CA ASP A 132 -3.48 -1.95 -26.27
C ASP A 132 -3.77 -3.40 -26.68
N ALA A 133 -4.16 -4.25 -25.72
CA ALA A 133 -4.58 -5.63 -26.01
C ALA A 133 -5.85 -5.74 -26.88
N ALA A 134 -6.67 -4.70 -26.95
CA ALA A 134 -7.85 -4.65 -27.82
C ALA A 134 -7.52 -4.16 -29.23
N ASN A 135 -6.48 -3.34 -29.41
CA ASN A 135 -6.04 -2.81 -30.70
C ASN A 135 -5.07 -3.73 -31.47
N VAL A 136 -4.61 -4.82 -30.85
CA VAL A 136 -3.72 -5.83 -31.48
C VAL A 136 -4.53 -6.99 -32.10
N ARG A 137 -5.87 -6.97 -32.00
CA ARG A 137 -6.78 -7.93 -32.65
C ARG A 137 -7.53 -7.27 -33.79
#